data_AF-A0A2J0M566-F1
#
_entry.id   AF-A0A2J0M566-F1
#
_cell.length_a   1.000
_cell.length_b   1.000
_cell.length_c   1.000
_cell.angle_alpha   90.00
_cell.angle_beta   90.00
_cell.angle_gamma   90.00
#
_symmetry.space_group_name_H-M   'P 1'
#
loop_
_entity.id
_entity.type
_entity.pdbx_description
1 polymer ?
#
loop_
_entity_poly.entity_id
_entity_poly.type
_entity_poly.pdbx_seq_one_letter_code
_entity_poly.pdbx_strand_id
1 'polypeptide(L)'
;LKLWSGKKVIIMPCLIELGPTAKEIHQKVGKKIGETCDLAIIITKDWFEEIKKTAIITGIDRIDPENIVFLENSKEILEKIKPYCQPESVILLEGRLPQKLIETLKNEQ
;
A
#
# COMPACT_ATOMS: atom_id res chain seq x y z
N LEU A 1 -2.73 2.79 -10.83
CA LEU A 1 -2.70 1.31 -10.87
C LEU A 1 -3.76 0.66 -11.79
N LYS A 2 -4.87 1.32 -12.18
CA LYS A 2 -5.90 0.70 -13.04
C LYS A 2 -5.45 0.32 -14.47
N LEU A 3 -4.41 0.96 -14.98
CA LEU A 3 -3.92 0.75 -16.36
C LEU A 3 -3.06 -0.52 -16.52
N TRP A 4 -2.60 -1.12 -15.43
CA TRP A 4 -1.75 -2.30 -15.47
C TRP A 4 -2.56 -3.58 -15.27
N SER A 5 -2.18 -4.66 -15.97
CA SER A 5 -2.64 -6.01 -15.68
C SER A 5 -1.92 -6.57 -14.43
N GLY A 6 -2.19 -7.82 -14.08
CA GLY A 6 -1.50 -8.49 -12.97
C GLY A 6 -1.86 -7.97 -11.57
N LYS A 7 -1.07 -8.45 -10.59
CA LYS A 7 -1.22 -8.14 -9.17
C LYS A 7 -0.68 -6.75 -8.85
N LYS A 8 -1.41 -5.99 -8.05
CA LYS A 8 -1.10 -4.59 -7.73
C LYS A 8 -0.76 -4.44 -6.26
N VAL A 9 0.45 -4.00 -5.97
CA VAL A 9 0.92 -3.69 -4.62
C VAL A 9 1.17 -2.20 -4.50
N ILE A 10 0.78 -1.61 -3.38
CA ILE A 10 1.18 -0.26 -2.99
C ILE A 10 1.93 -0.29 -1.66
N ILE A 11 3.06 0.41 -1.61
CA ILE A 11 3.81 0.68 -0.38
C ILE A 11 3.86 2.20 -0.21
N MET A 12 3.28 2.71 0.88
CA MET A 12 3.20 4.15 1.11
C MET A 12 3.19 4.52 2.60
N PRO A 13 3.69 5.70 2.99
CA PRO A 13 3.37 6.25 4.31
C PRO A 13 1.93 6.81 4.31
N CYS A 14 1.39 7.07 5.50
CA CYS A 14 0.26 8.00 5.60
C CYS A 14 0.67 9.39 5.12
N LEU A 15 -0.29 10.15 4.60
CA LEU A 15 -0.07 11.51 4.17
C LEU A 15 -0.05 12.44 5.39
N ILE A 16 0.90 13.37 5.43
CA ILE A 16 1.07 14.33 6.52
C ILE A 16 0.60 15.72 6.10
N GLU A 17 0.51 16.66 7.06
CA GLU A 17 0.23 18.08 6.80
C GLU A 17 -1.13 18.37 6.12
N LEU A 18 -2.09 17.45 6.25
CA LEU A 18 -3.43 17.58 5.64
C LEU A 18 -4.45 18.36 6.49
N GLY A 19 -4.09 18.70 7.74
CA GLY A 19 -4.96 19.45 8.65
C GLY A 19 -6.37 18.85 8.80
N PRO A 20 -7.43 19.67 8.81
CA PRO A 20 -8.82 19.21 8.99
C PRO A 20 -9.31 18.22 7.91
N THR A 21 -8.68 18.21 6.73
CA THR A 21 -9.09 17.35 5.60
C THR A 21 -8.48 15.94 5.66
N ALA A 22 -7.58 15.69 6.62
CA ALA A 22 -6.80 14.47 6.71
C ALA A 22 -7.67 13.20 6.65
N LYS A 23 -8.77 13.16 7.41
CA LYS A 23 -9.68 12.01 7.41
C LYS A 23 -10.27 11.72 6.03
N GLU A 24 -10.84 12.73 5.37
CA GLU A 24 -11.48 12.58 4.06
C GLU A 24 -10.47 12.12 3.00
N ILE A 25 -9.27 12.68 3.02
CA ILE A 25 -8.20 12.29 2.08
C ILE A 25 -7.78 10.84 2.30
N HIS A 26 -7.59 10.39 3.54
CA HIS A 26 -7.23 9.01 3.84
C HIS A 26 -8.35 8.01 3.51
N GLN A 27 -9.62 8.42 3.64
CA GLN A 27 -10.76 7.64 3.13
C GLN A 27 -10.70 7.50 1.60
N LYS A 28 -10.39 8.59 0.87
CA LYS A 28 -10.22 8.53 -0.59
C LYS A 28 -9.07 7.60 -1.00
N VAL A 29 -7.96 7.62 -0.26
CA VAL A 29 -6.83 6.69 -0.45
C VAL A 29 -7.29 5.25 -0.22
N GLY A 30 -7.93 4.96 0.92
CA GLY A 30 -8.47 3.63 1.23
C GLY A 30 -9.43 3.14 0.16
N LYS A 31 -10.35 4.00 -0.31
CA LYS A 31 -11.27 3.67 -1.42
C LYS A 31 -10.50 3.23 -2.68
N LYS A 32 -9.45 3.96 -3.08
CA LYS A 32 -8.65 3.59 -4.25
C LYS A 32 -7.86 2.30 -4.06
N ILE A 33 -7.39 2.02 -2.85
CA ILE A 33 -6.76 0.75 -2.51
C ILE A 33 -7.76 -0.39 -2.67
N GLY A 34 -8.95 -0.30 -2.06
CA GLY A 34 -10.00 -1.32 -2.16
C GLY A 34 -10.46 -1.56 -3.60
N GLU A 35 -10.55 -0.50 -4.43
CA GLU A 35 -10.89 -0.59 -5.85
C GLU A 35 -9.82 -1.31 -6.69
N THR A 36 -8.53 -1.28 -6.31
CA THR A 36 -7.45 -1.57 -7.29
C THR A 36 -6.27 -2.40 -6.82
N CYS A 37 -5.93 -2.45 -5.53
CA CYS A 37 -4.73 -3.14 -5.04
C CYS A 37 -5.07 -4.55 -4.55
N ASP A 38 -4.15 -5.49 -4.75
CA ASP A 38 -4.19 -6.83 -4.15
C ASP A 38 -3.48 -6.86 -2.79
N LEU A 39 -2.51 -5.96 -2.57
CA LEU A 39 -1.80 -5.74 -1.30
C LEU A 39 -1.56 -4.25 -1.09
N ALA A 40 -1.76 -3.78 0.13
CA ALA A 40 -1.39 -2.45 0.60
C ALA A 40 -0.55 -2.55 1.87
N ILE A 41 0.66 -1.98 1.81
CA ILE A 41 1.57 -1.85 2.93
C ILE A 41 1.65 -0.37 3.30
N ILE A 42 1.10 -0.03 4.45
CA ILE A 42 1.19 1.32 5.00
C ILE A 42 2.34 1.36 6.01
N ILE A 43 3.29 2.28 5.85
CA ILE A 43 4.53 2.28 6.65
C ILE A 43 4.52 3.27 7.82
N THR A 44 3.39 3.92 8.10
CA THR A 44 3.19 4.79 9.29
C THR A 44 1.79 4.56 9.89
N LYS A 45 1.62 4.80 11.20
CA LYS A 45 0.41 4.40 11.94
C LYS A 45 -0.77 5.38 11.89
N ASP A 46 -0.51 6.69 11.80
CA ASP A 46 -1.47 7.75 12.17
C ASP A 46 -2.87 7.62 11.52
N TRP A 47 -2.92 7.23 10.23
CA TRP A 47 -4.17 7.10 9.47
C TRP A 47 -4.39 5.69 8.91
N PHE A 48 -3.62 4.71 9.38
CA PHE A 48 -3.69 3.34 8.89
C PHE A 48 -5.09 2.75 9.04
N GLU A 49 -5.71 2.91 10.21
CA GLU A 49 -7.04 2.33 10.48
C GLU A 49 -8.14 2.92 9.59
N GLU A 50 -8.09 4.22 9.29
CA GLU A 50 -9.06 4.87 8.40
C GLU A 50 -8.88 4.40 6.95
N ILE A 51 -7.63 4.28 6.49
CA ILE A 51 -7.30 3.70 5.18
C ILE A 51 -7.83 2.26 5.12
N LYS A 52 -7.48 1.43 6.11
CA LYS A 52 -7.81 0.00 6.15
C LYS A 52 -9.32 -0.21 6.15
N LYS A 53 -10.03 0.46 7.05
CA LYS A 53 -11.49 0.39 7.12
C LYS A 53 -12.14 0.72 5.77
N THR A 54 -11.72 1.82 5.15
CA THR A 54 -12.34 2.27 3.89
C THR A 54 -12.00 1.34 2.72
N ALA A 55 -10.77 0.81 2.68
CA ALA A 55 -10.35 -0.16 1.68
C ALA A 55 -11.13 -1.47 1.78
N ILE A 56 -11.34 -2.00 2.99
CA ILE A 56 -12.13 -3.22 3.23
C ILE A 56 -13.58 -3.01 2.80
N ILE A 57 -14.22 -1.91 3.23
CA ILE A 57 -15.61 -1.62 2.86
C ILE A 57 -15.76 -1.49 1.33
N THR A 58 -14.82 -0.82 0.68
CA THR A 58 -14.88 -0.59 -0.77
C THR A 58 -14.59 -1.86 -1.57
N GLY A 59 -13.71 -2.72 -1.07
CA GLY A 59 -13.23 -3.92 -1.75
C GLY A 59 -13.75 -5.22 -1.13
N ILE A 60 -14.92 -5.23 -0.49
CA ILE A 60 -15.40 -6.35 0.34
C ILE A 60 -15.36 -7.72 -0.37
N ASP A 61 -15.61 -7.74 -1.68
CA ASP A 61 -15.60 -8.96 -2.51
C ASP A 61 -14.29 -9.15 -3.30
N ARG A 62 -13.27 -8.31 -3.05
CA ARG A 62 -12.07 -8.19 -3.89
C ARG A 62 -10.77 -8.27 -3.11
N ILE A 63 -10.69 -7.59 -1.96
CA ILE A 63 -9.46 -7.49 -1.17
C ILE A 63 -9.62 -8.20 0.16
N ASP A 64 -8.68 -9.08 0.47
CA ASP A 64 -8.57 -9.69 1.79
C ASP A 64 -8.15 -8.63 2.83
N PRO A 65 -8.87 -8.46 3.95
CA PRO A 65 -8.44 -7.60 5.05
C PRO A 65 -7.01 -7.85 5.56
N GLU A 66 -6.48 -9.07 5.44
CA GLU A 66 -5.09 -9.43 5.79
C GLU A 66 -4.04 -8.91 4.79
N ASN A 67 -4.49 -8.44 3.63
CA ASN A 67 -3.66 -7.79 2.63
C ASN A 67 -3.65 -6.26 2.74
N ILE A 68 -4.21 -5.70 3.81
CA ILE A 68 -4.03 -4.28 4.17
C ILE A 68 -3.30 -4.25 5.51
N VAL A 69 -1.99 -4.07 5.44
CA VAL A 69 -1.08 -4.24 6.57
C VAL A 69 -0.30 -2.98 6.87
N PHE A 70 0.05 -2.83 8.13
CA PHE A 70 1.00 -1.85 8.60
C PHE A 70 2.34 -2.55 8.88
N LEU A 71 3.41 -2.13 8.19
CA LEU A 71 4.76 -2.68 8.36
C LEU A 71 5.78 -1.54 8.23
N GLU A 72 6.67 -1.41 9.21
CA GLU A 72 7.74 -0.39 9.21
C GLU A 72 9.11 -0.98 8.80
N ASN A 73 9.31 -2.27 9.07
CA ASN A 73 10.60 -2.91 8.87
C ASN A 73 10.80 -3.27 7.40
N SER A 74 11.86 -2.75 6.76
CA SER A 74 12.14 -3.01 5.34
C SER A 74 12.28 -4.51 5.01
N LYS A 75 12.82 -5.32 5.91
CA LYS A 75 12.94 -6.77 5.71
C LYS A 75 11.56 -7.43 5.67
N GLU A 76 10.68 -7.08 6.61
CA GLU A 76 9.31 -7.61 6.64
C GLU A 76 8.51 -7.17 5.40
N ILE A 77 8.70 -5.92 4.96
CA ILE A 77 8.09 -5.42 3.72
C ILE A 77 8.55 -6.27 2.53
N LEU A 78 9.86 -6.51 2.41
CA LEU A 78 10.43 -7.34 1.34
C LEU A 78 9.86 -8.76 1.37
N GLU A 79 9.84 -9.42 2.54
CA GLU A 79 9.23 -10.75 2.67
C GLU A 79 7.74 -10.76 2.27
N LYS A 80 6.97 -9.74 2.66
CA LYS A 80 5.54 -9.64 2.36
C LYS A 80 5.27 -9.46 0.87
N ILE A 81 6.14 -8.77 0.13
CA ILE A 81 5.95 -8.53 -1.30
C ILE A 81 6.53 -9.63 -2.21
N LYS A 82 7.42 -10.49 -1.72
CA LYS A 82 8.02 -11.59 -2.52
C LYS A 82 7.00 -12.40 -3.35
N PRO A 83 5.84 -12.82 -2.81
CA PRO A 83 4.83 -13.55 -3.59
C PRO A 83 4.24 -12.74 -4.75
N TYR A 84 4.38 -11.41 -4.71
CA TYR A 84 3.89 -10.47 -5.71
C TYR A 84 4.98 -10.10 -6.73
N CYS A 85 6.24 -10.51 -6.56
CA CYS A 85 7.31 -10.31 -7.53
C CYS A 85 7.24 -11.32 -8.69
N GLN A 86 6.11 -11.30 -9.42
CA GLN A 86 5.84 -12.17 -10.56
C GLN A 86 5.76 -11.31 -11.84
N PRO A 87 5.92 -11.91 -13.04
CA PRO A 87 5.65 -11.21 -14.29
C PRO A 87 4.27 -10.52 -14.25
N GLU A 88 4.19 -9.32 -14.85
CA GLU A 88 3.00 -8.46 -14.90
C GLU A 88 2.54 -7.84 -13.58
N SER A 89 3.08 -8.23 -12.42
CA SER A 89 2.81 -7.53 -11.18
C SER A 89 3.38 -6.12 -11.18
N VAL A 90 2.69 -5.21 -10.50
CA VAL A 90 3.13 -3.83 -10.32
C VAL A 90 3.23 -3.52 -8.84
N ILE A 91 4.41 -3.08 -8.41
CA ILE A 91 4.67 -2.61 -7.06
C ILE A 91 4.93 -1.10 -7.13
N LEU A 92 3.98 -0.31 -6.62
CA LEU A 92 4.10 1.14 -6.54
C LEU A 92 4.72 1.53 -5.20
N LEU A 93 5.86 2.21 -5.29
CA LEU A 93 6.53 2.88 -4.17
C LEU A 93 6.11 4.34 -4.16
N GLU A 94 5.24 4.73 -3.24
CA GLU A 94 4.65 6.08 -3.19
C GLU A 94 5.12 6.86 -1.96
N GLY A 95 5.47 8.14 -2.15
CA GLY A 95 5.85 9.05 -1.07
C GLY A 95 7.24 8.81 -0.47
N ARG A 96 7.45 9.26 0.77
CA ARG A 96 8.74 9.16 1.48
C ARG A 96 8.87 7.79 2.12
N LEU A 97 9.70 6.93 1.51
CA LEU A 97 10.00 5.58 2.00
C LEU A 97 11.44 5.47 2.51
N PRO A 98 11.76 4.50 3.38
CA PRO A 98 13.14 4.26 3.81
C PRO A 98 14.06 4.02 2.62
N GLN A 99 15.17 4.76 2.54
CA GLN A 99 16.14 4.65 1.44
C GLN A 99 16.64 3.21 1.26
N LYS A 100 16.90 2.50 2.36
CA LYS A 100 17.31 1.10 2.35
C LYS A 100 16.32 0.19 1.61
N LEU A 101 15.01 0.40 1.77
CA LEU A 101 13.99 -0.37 1.06
C LEU A 101 14.07 -0.13 -0.45
N ILE A 102 14.20 1.15 -0.85
CA ILE A 102 14.32 1.54 -2.25
C ILE A 102 15.57 0.95 -2.89
N GLU A 103 16.72 1.03 -2.20
CA GLU A 103 17.99 0.50 -2.69
C GLU A 103 17.96 -1.02 -2.87
N THR A 104 17.39 -1.76 -1.92
CA THR A 104 17.26 -3.22 -2.05
C THR A 104 16.43 -3.59 -3.28
N LEU A 105 15.31 -2.89 -3.55
CA LEU A 105 14.46 -3.16 -4.71
C LEU A 105 15.10 -2.80 -6.05
N LYS A 106 16.03 -1.85 -6.08
CA LYS A 106 16.76 -1.47 -7.30
C LYS A 106 17.89 -2.44 -7.65
N ASN A 107 18.50 -3.07 -6.65
CA ASN A 107 19.68 -3.92 -6.82
C ASN A 107 19.33 -5.38 -7.14
N GLU A 108 18.05 -5.76 -7.15
CA GLU A 108 17.58 -7.09 -7.57
C GLU A 108 17.22 -7.17 -9.07
N GLN A 109 17.73 -6.24 -9.90
CA GLN A 109 17.59 -6.27 -11.37
C GLN A 109 18.72 -7.03 -12.06
#